data_AF-A0A497K7M1-F1
#
_entry.id   AF-A0A497K7M1-F1
#
_cell.length_a   1.000
_cell.length_b   1.000
_cell.length_c   1.000
_cell.angle_alpha   90.00
_cell.angle_beta   90.00
_cell.angle_gamma   90.00
#
_symmetry.space_group_name_H-M   'P 1'
#
loop_
_entity.id
_entity.type
_entity.pdbx_description
1 polymer ?
#
loop_
_entity_poly.entity_id
_entity_poly.type
_entity_poly.pdbx_seq_one_letter_code
_entity_poly.pdbx_strand_id
1 'polypeptide(L)'
;GSRVGFEILDLTTGRKGWLAHVNQPVGPKVGKYRVNLEDLNSVGVKAILEALRKADVIAIDEIGPMELYSQAFIEAVKNALESNKPVIGTVHSRARHQLINYLKSREDSEIFEVTLENRSTLHKLITERILIVLRGKAESEG
;
A
#
# COMPACT_ATOMS: atom_id res chain seq x y z
N GLY A 1 7.87 -11.32 24.24
CA GLY A 1 7.55 -12.24 23.12
C GLY A 1 8.30 -11.81 21.88
N SER A 2 8.66 -12.74 21.00
CA SER A 2 9.29 -12.42 19.71
C SER A 2 8.24 -12.38 18.60
N ARG A 3 8.36 -11.44 17.66
CA ARG A 3 7.50 -11.41 16.45
C ARG A 3 7.68 -12.71 15.66
N VAL A 4 6.58 -13.35 15.29
CA VAL A 4 6.53 -14.62 14.54
C VAL A 4 6.10 -14.45 13.08
N GLY A 5 5.44 -13.35 12.75
CA GLY A 5 5.06 -13.03 11.38
C GLY A 5 4.45 -11.64 11.25
N PHE A 6 3.91 -11.39 10.07
CA PHE A 6 3.23 -10.18 9.65
C PHE A 6 1.94 -10.59 8.95
N GLU A 7 0.83 -10.00 9.34
CA GLU A 7 -0.47 -10.22 8.70
C GLU A 7 -0.70 -9.20 7.60
N ILE A 8 -1.49 -9.59 6.60
CA ILE A 8 -2.13 -8.69 5.65
C ILE A 8 -3.64 -8.67 5.91
N LEU A 9 -4.27 -7.52 5.67
CA LEU A 9 -5.70 -7.29 5.91
C LEU A 9 -6.30 -6.51 4.74
N ASP A 10 -7.40 -7.01 4.21
CA ASP A 10 -8.30 -6.23 3.36
C ASP A 10 -9.27 -5.44 4.26
N LEU A 11 -9.15 -4.11 4.24
CA LEU A 11 -9.98 -3.20 5.04
C LEU A 11 -11.48 -3.25 4.67
N THR A 12 -11.81 -3.60 3.43
CA THR A 12 -13.20 -3.57 2.94
C THR A 12 -13.94 -4.85 3.36
N THR A 13 -13.26 -5.99 3.31
CA THR A 13 -13.88 -7.29 3.56
C THR A 13 -13.55 -7.88 4.94
N GLY A 14 -12.53 -7.34 5.62
CA GLY A 14 -11.98 -7.91 6.85
C GLY A 14 -11.16 -9.19 6.62
N ARG A 15 -10.97 -9.62 5.37
CA ARG A 15 -10.20 -10.83 5.05
C ARG A 15 -8.74 -10.66 5.45
N LYS A 16 -8.20 -11.67 6.12
CA LYS A 16 -6.81 -11.71 6.57
C LYS A 16 -6.03 -12.84 5.91
N GLY A 17 -4.71 -12.67 5.89
CA GLY A 17 -3.74 -13.69 5.53
C GLY A 17 -2.40 -13.38 6.18
N TRP A 18 -1.41 -14.24 5.96
CA TRP A 18 -0.03 -13.99 6.35
C TRP A 18 0.71 -13.30 5.21
N LEU A 19 1.31 -12.13 5.46
CA LEU A 19 2.32 -11.57 4.55
C LEU A 19 3.59 -12.42 4.59
N ALA A 20 4.05 -12.72 5.81
CA ALA A 20 5.26 -13.47 6.05
C ALA A 20 5.22 -14.12 7.44
N HIS A 21 5.79 -15.31 7.56
CA HIS A 21 5.79 -16.05 8.82
C HIS A 21 7.09 -16.87 8.97
N VAL A 22 7.52 -17.15 10.22
CA VAL A 22 8.71 -17.98 10.48
C VAL A 22 8.53 -19.44 10.08
N ASN A 23 7.29 -19.93 10.14
CA ASN A 23 6.92 -21.29 9.75
C ASN A 23 6.37 -21.37 8.31
N GLN A 24 6.42 -20.28 7.54
CA GLN A 24 6.03 -20.32 6.13
C GLN A 24 7.03 -21.22 5.38
N PRO A 25 6.60 -22.30 4.72
CA PRO A 25 7.53 -23.30 4.16
C PRO A 25 8.22 -22.80 2.89
N VAL A 26 7.54 -21.98 2.10
CA VAL A 26 7.97 -21.57 0.76
C VAL A 26 7.92 -20.06 0.57
N GLY A 27 8.66 -19.58 -0.41
CA GLY A 27 8.69 -18.17 -0.80
C GLY A 27 10.00 -17.45 -0.43
N PRO A 28 10.13 -16.19 -0.89
CA PRO A 28 11.32 -15.36 -0.66
C PRO A 28 11.63 -15.22 0.83
N LYS A 29 12.92 -15.27 1.18
CA LYS A 29 13.36 -15.16 2.57
C LYS A 29 13.79 -13.72 2.88
N VAL A 30 13.19 -13.14 3.93
CA VAL A 30 13.54 -11.82 4.46
C VAL A 30 13.87 -11.97 5.95
N GLY A 31 15.16 -11.95 6.27
CA GLY A 31 15.63 -12.28 7.62
C GLY A 31 15.24 -13.70 8.03
N LYS A 32 14.48 -13.84 9.12
CA LYS A 32 13.97 -15.14 9.59
C LYS A 32 12.59 -15.54 9.04
N TYR A 33 11.95 -14.68 8.24
CA TYR A 33 10.61 -14.93 7.72
C TYR A 33 10.68 -15.36 6.26
N ARG A 34 9.72 -16.17 5.82
CA ARG A 34 9.42 -16.35 4.39
C ARG A 34 8.13 -15.64 4.03
N VAL A 35 8.15 -14.94 2.90
CA VAL A 35 7.01 -14.21 2.37
C VAL A 35 6.03 -15.20 1.76
N ASN A 36 4.76 -15.11 2.15
CA ASN A 36 3.68 -15.88 1.57
C ASN A 36 3.07 -15.08 0.40
N LEU A 37 3.57 -15.36 -0.81
CA LEU A 37 3.11 -14.70 -2.03
C LEU A 37 1.65 -15.06 -2.38
N GLU A 38 1.17 -16.23 -1.96
CA GLU A 38 -0.20 -16.68 -2.21
C GLU A 38 -1.21 -15.82 -1.44
N ASP A 39 -0.97 -15.61 -0.15
CA ASP A 39 -1.81 -14.74 0.67
C ASP A 39 -1.69 -13.28 0.20
N LEU A 40 -0.47 -12.79 -0.06
CA LEU A 40 -0.26 -11.44 -0.59
C LEU A 40 -1.08 -11.19 -1.86
N ASN A 41 -1.10 -12.15 -2.78
CA ASN A 41 -1.87 -12.02 -4.01
C ASN A 41 -3.37 -12.19 -3.78
N SER A 42 -3.78 -13.19 -3.00
CA SER A 42 -5.19 -13.50 -2.84
C SER A 42 -5.92 -12.51 -1.93
N VAL A 43 -5.22 -11.81 -1.04
CA VAL A 43 -5.76 -10.79 -0.13
C VAL A 43 -5.33 -9.40 -0.56
N GLY A 44 -4.04 -9.08 -0.54
CA GLY A 44 -3.54 -7.71 -0.77
C GLY A 44 -3.76 -7.22 -2.20
N VAL A 45 -3.31 -7.98 -3.20
CA VAL A 45 -3.51 -7.63 -4.62
C VAL A 45 -5.00 -7.56 -4.95
N LYS A 46 -5.77 -8.55 -4.50
CA LYS A 46 -7.22 -8.55 -4.69
C LYS A 46 -7.88 -7.30 -4.08
N ALA A 47 -7.50 -6.90 -2.88
CA ALA A 47 -8.03 -5.70 -2.23
C ALA A 47 -7.75 -4.42 -3.05
N ILE A 48 -6.54 -4.27 -3.59
CA ILE A 48 -6.19 -3.13 -4.46
C ILE A 48 -7.06 -3.12 -5.73
N LEU A 49 -7.19 -4.28 -6.39
CA LEU A 49 -8.00 -4.40 -7.61
C LEU A 49 -9.50 -4.18 -7.35
N GLU A 50 -10.03 -4.58 -6.19
CA GLU A 50 -11.41 -4.27 -5.80
C GLU A 50 -11.58 -2.77 -5.50
N ALA A 51 -10.65 -2.15 -4.79
CA ALA A 51 -10.69 -0.72 -4.47
C ALA A 51 -10.64 0.13 -5.74
N LEU A 52 -9.83 -0.26 -6.72
CA LEU A 52 -9.80 0.34 -8.06
C LEU A 52 -11.19 0.39 -8.71
N ARG A 53 -12.04 -0.60 -8.47
CA ARG A 53 -13.41 -0.63 -9.02
C ARG A 53 -14.42 0.11 -8.14
N LYS A 54 -14.32 -0.04 -6.82
CA LYS A 54 -15.45 0.24 -5.91
C LYS A 54 -15.21 1.33 -4.87
N ALA A 55 -13.95 1.66 -4.56
CA ALA A 55 -13.64 2.60 -3.49
C ALA A 55 -13.40 4.01 -4.05
N ASP A 56 -13.69 5.04 -3.24
CA ASP A 56 -13.37 6.43 -3.59
C ASP A 56 -11.90 6.77 -3.33
N VAL A 57 -11.30 6.09 -2.35
CA VAL A 57 -9.90 6.25 -1.92
C VAL A 57 -9.25 4.87 -1.78
N ILE A 58 -7.99 4.75 -2.20
CA ILE A 58 -7.21 3.52 -2.08
C ILE A 58 -6.14 3.73 -0.99
N ALA A 59 -6.08 2.85 0.01
CA ALA A 59 -5.07 2.87 1.06
C ALA A 59 -4.18 1.61 1.01
N ILE A 60 -2.86 1.79 1.04
CA ILE A 60 -1.86 0.71 0.95
C ILE A 60 -0.80 0.91 2.05
N ASP A 61 -0.87 0.10 3.11
CA ASP A 61 0.08 0.10 4.22
C ASP A 61 0.67 -1.32 4.39
N GLU A 62 1.90 -1.63 3.97
CA GLU A 62 2.96 -0.79 3.40
C GLU A 62 3.40 -1.25 1.99
N ILE A 63 4.14 -0.40 1.27
CA ILE A 63 4.96 -0.78 0.11
C ILE A 63 6.38 -1.01 0.62
N GLY A 64 6.70 -2.26 0.93
CA GLY A 64 7.93 -2.67 1.58
C GLY A 64 8.69 -3.78 0.87
N PRO A 65 9.86 -4.18 1.41
CA PRO A 65 10.69 -5.22 0.82
C PRO A 65 9.99 -6.58 0.65
N MET A 66 8.98 -6.89 1.48
CA MET A 66 8.27 -8.17 1.42
C MET A 66 7.28 -8.20 0.26
N GLU A 67 6.49 -7.13 0.11
CA GLU A 67 5.46 -6.99 -0.91
C GLU A 67 6.06 -6.89 -2.31
N LEU A 68 7.23 -6.24 -2.42
CA LEU A 68 7.97 -6.05 -3.67
C LEU A 68 8.53 -7.34 -4.28
N TYR A 69 8.41 -8.49 -3.62
CA TYR A 69 8.66 -9.79 -4.27
C TYR A 69 7.51 -10.25 -5.16
N SER A 70 6.30 -9.70 -5.01
CA SER A 70 5.16 -10.05 -5.87
C SER A 70 5.07 -9.09 -7.06
N GLN A 71 5.27 -9.62 -8.26
CA GLN A 71 5.02 -8.85 -9.49
C GLN A 71 3.55 -8.41 -9.60
N ALA A 72 2.61 -9.27 -9.17
CA ALA A 72 1.19 -8.93 -9.19
C ALA A 72 0.87 -7.76 -8.25
N PHE A 73 1.54 -7.69 -7.09
CA PHE A 73 1.43 -6.53 -6.20
C PHE A 73 2.01 -5.27 -6.83
N ILE A 74 3.20 -5.35 -7.43
CA ILE A 74 3.82 -4.21 -8.12
C ILE A 74 2.88 -3.66 -9.20
N GLU A 75 2.31 -4.51 -10.05
CA GLU A 75 1.38 -4.07 -11.11
C GLU A 75 0.07 -3.52 -10.54
N ALA A 76 -0.49 -4.11 -9.47
CA ALA A 76 -1.68 -3.57 -8.83
C ALA A 76 -1.45 -2.19 -8.22
N VAL A 77 -0.29 -1.95 -7.59
CA VAL A 77 0.08 -0.62 -7.10
C VAL A 77 0.23 0.37 -8.25
N LYS A 78 0.88 0.00 -9.36
CA LYS A 78 0.95 0.87 -10.55
C LYS A 78 -0.43 1.23 -11.07
N ASN A 79 -1.31 0.25 -11.23
CA ASN A 79 -2.69 0.48 -11.66
C ASN A 79 -3.44 1.43 -10.72
N ALA A 80 -3.22 1.30 -9.39
CA ALA A 80 -3.79 2.24 -8.42
C ALA A 80 -3.28 3.66 -8.63
N LEU A 81 -1.97 3.84 -8.83
CA LEU A 81 -1.35 5.14 -9.08
C LEU A 81 -1.78 5.75 -10.43
N GLU A 82 -1.99 4.94 -11.46
CA GLU A 82 -2.46 5.37 -12.78
C GLU A 82 -3.98 5.61 -12.83
N SER A 83 -4.70 5.25 -11.78
CA SER A 83 -6.13 5.55 -11.68
C SER A 83 -6.35 7.02 -11.35
N ASN A 84 -7.54 7.52 -11.66
CA ASN A 84 -7.92 8.87 -11.24
C ASN A 84 -8.19 8.96 -9.73
N LYS A 85 -8.09 7.88 -8.94
CA LYS A 85 -8.49 7.85 -7.52
C LYS A 85 -7.33 8.29 -6.62
N PRO A 86 -7.60 9.07 -5.55
CA PRO A 86 -6.57 9.37 -4.56
C PRO A 86 -6.05 8.06 -3.92
N VAL A 87 -4.72 7.92 -3.92
CA VAL A 87 -4.01 6.80 -3.30
C VAL A 87 -3.23 7.33 -2.09
N ILE A 88 -3.42 6.69 -0.95
CA ILE A 88 -2.60 6.88 0.24
C ILE A 88 -1.76 5.62 0.42
N GLY A 89 -0.46 5.78 0.66
CA GLY A 89 0.34 4.65 1.07
C GLY A 89 1.55 5.01 1.87
N THR A 90 2.08 4.02 2.57
CA THR A 90 3.36 4.12 3.28
C THR A 90 4.43 3.41 2.45
N VAL A 91 5.62 4.00 2.37
CA VAL A 91 6.77 3.38 1.70
C VAL A 91 7.83 3.13 2.76
N HIS A 92 8.23 1.87 2.92
CA HIS A 92 9.26 1.53 3.90
C HIS A 92 10.57 2.24 3.55
N SER A 93 11.19 2.97 4.51
CA SER A 93 12.34 3.87 4.27
C SER A 93 13.56 3.18 3.63
N ARG A 94 13.76 1.90 3.93
CA ARG A 94 14.83 1.06 3.36
C ARG A 94 14.47 0.41 2.02
N ALA A 95 13.23 0.47 1.57
CA ALA A 95 12.84 -0.14 0.30
C ALA A 95 13.51 0.61 -0.87
N ARG A 96 14.02 -0.16 -1.82
CA ARG A 96 14.69 0.31 -3.03
C ARG A 96 14.15 -0.51 -4.19
N HIS A 97 13.37 0.13 -5.05
CA HIS A 97 12.73 -0.51 -6.18
C HIS A 97 12.33 0.52 -7.23
N GLN A 98 12.26 0.11 -8.50
CA GLN A 98 11.85 1.00 -9.59
C GLN A 98 10.45 1.59 -9.37
N LEU A 99 9.55 0.82 -8.75
CA LEU A 99 8.21 1.30 -8.34
C LEU A 99 8.28 2.51 -7.41
N ILE A 100 9.22 2.54 -6.48
CA ILE A 100 9.38 3.65 -5.53
C ILE A 100 9.95 4.87 -6.24
N ASN A 101 10.89 4.67 -7.16
CA ASN A 101 11.43 5.76 -7.98
C ASN A 101 10.33 6.35 -8.86
N TYR A 102 9.50 5.50 -9.46
CA TYR A 102 8.33 5.90 -10.24
C TYR A 102 7.37 6.75 -9.40
N LEU A 103 6.98 6.29 -8.21
CA LEU A 103 6.13 7.06 -7.29
C LEU A 103 6.75 8.43 -6.96
N LYS A 104 8.06 8.48 -6.72
CA LYS A 104 8.79 9.74 -6.44
C LYS A 104 8.90 10.69 -7.63
N SER A 105 8.87 10.19 -8.85
CA SER A 105 9.00 11.02 -10.06
C SER A 105 7.68 11.60 -10.56
N ARG A 106 6.55 11.17 -10.01
CA ARG A 106 5.23 11.62 -10.43
C ARG A 106 4.95 13.03 -9.93
N GLU A 107 4.50 13.90 -10.84
CA GLU A 107 4.15 15.29 -10.53
C GLU A 107 2.91 15.43 -9.64
N ASP A 108 2.02 14.42 -9.68
CA ASP A 108 0.79 14.36 -8.88
C ASP A 108 0.98 13.66 -7.52
N SER A 109 2.23 13.36 -7.13
CA SER A 109 2.55 12.67 -5.88
C SER A 109 3.16 13.62 -4.84
N GLU A 110 2.57 13.65 -3.65
CA GLU A 110 3.14 14.31 -2.47
C GLU A 110 3.78 13.27 -1.55
N ILE A 111 5.05 13.47 -1.17
CA ILE A 111 5.79 12.55 -0.29
C ILE A 111 6.19 13.26 0.98
N PHE A 112 5.79 12.68 2.12
CA PHE A 112 6.12 13.16 3.44
C PHE A 112 7.07 12.18 4.14
N GLU A 113 8.24 12.65 4.55
CA GLU A 113 9.07 11.90 5.50
C GLU A 113 8.46 12.02 6.90
N VAL A 114 8.13 10.89 7.52
CA VAL A 114 7.57 10.87 8.87
C VAL A 114 8.69 11.05 9.90
N THR A 115 8.59 12.10 10.71
CA THR A 115 9.51 12.43 11.79
C THR A 115 8.79 12.44 13.14
N LEU A 116 9.53 12.54 14.24
CA LEU A 116 8.92 12.62 15.58
C LEU A 116 8.05 13.87 15.75
N GLU A 117 8.44 14.95 15.08
CA GLU A 117 7.80 16.26 15.13
C GLU A 117 6.48 16.27 14.35
N ASN A 118 6.42 15.63 13.17
CA ASN A 118 5.26 15.72 12.29
C ASN A 118 4.26 14.54 12.41
N ARG A 119 4.66 13.39 12.98
CA ARG A 119 3.82 12.18 13.03
C ARG A 119 2.44 12.38 13.65
N SER A 120 2.32 13.34 14.58
CA SER A 120 1.07 13.61 15.29
C SER A 120 0.10 14.50 14.52
N THR A 121 0.56 15.17 13.45
CA THR A 121 -0.25 16.13 12.69
C THR A 121 -0.43 15.75 11.22
N LEU A 122 0.44 14.90 10.67
CA LEU A 122 0.41 14.47 9.27
C LEU A 122 -0.96 13.93 8.82
N HIS A 123 -1.68 13.21 9.69
CA HIS A 123 -3.00 12.67 9.37
C HIS A 123 -4.01 13.76 8.98
N LYS A 124 -3.92 14.95 9.58
CA LYS A 124 -4.82 16.08 9.27
C LYS A 124 -4.54 16.60 7.87
N LEU A 125 -3.26 16.86 7.57
CA LEU A 125 -2.82 17.33 6.26
C LEU A 125 -3.20 16.35 5.14
N ILE A 126 -2.94 15.05 5.34
CA ILE A 126 -3.28 14.01 4.37
C ILE A 126 -4.80 13.97 4.14
N THR A 127 -5.59 14.03 5.21
CA THR A 127 -7.06 14.03 5.11
C THR A 127 -7.58 15.26 4.35
N GLU A 128 -7.04 16.45 4.62
CA GLU A 128 -7.41 17.68 3.92
C GLU A 128 -7.12 17.59 2.41
N ARG A 129 -5.93 17.08 2.03
CA ARG A 129 -5.56 16.89 0.62
C ARG A 129 -6.51 15.95 -0.11
N ILE A 130 -6.85 14.83 0.51
CA ILE A 130 -7.76 13.84 -0.09
C ILE A 130 -9.15 14.42 -0.26
N LEU A 131 -9.66 15.16 0.74
CA LEU A 131 -10.98 15.80 0.64
C LEU A 131 -11.05 16.82 -0.50
N ILE A 132 -9.98 17.55 -0.77
CA ILE A 132 -9.89 18.48 -1.90
C ILE A 132 -10.02 17.71 -3.22
N VAL A 133 -9.25 16.62 -3.39
CA VAL A 133 -9.29 15.78 -4.60
C VAL A 133 -10.68 15.16 -4.80
N LEU A 134 -11.31 14.65 -3.74
CA LEU A 134 -12.64 14.05 -3.81
C LEU A 134 -13.73 15.07 -4.19
N ARG A 135 -13.65 16.30 -3.66
CA ARG A 135 -14.62 17.36 -4.00
C ARG A 135 -14.48 17.84 -5.43
N GLY A 136 -13.25 18.04 -5.92
CA GLY A 136 -13.01 18.46 -7.30
C GLY A 136 -13.54 17.46 -8.33
N LYS A 137 -13.56 16.16 -7.99
CA LYS A 137 -14.19 15.14 -8.82
C LYS A 137 -15.71 15.25 -8.89
N ALA A 138 -16.36 15.43 -7.73
CA ALA A 138 -17.81 15.53 -7.66
C ALA A 138 -18.35 16.72 -8.49
N GLU A 139 -17.57 17.81 -8.58
CA GLU A 139 -17.90 18.98 -9.40
C GLU A 139 -17.66 18.75 -10.91
N SER A 140 -16.78 17.82 -11.28
CA SER A 140 -16.49 17.49 -12.69
C SER A 140 -17.41 16.42 -13.29
N GLU A 141 -18.12 15.67 -12.45
CA GLU A 141 -19.04 14.58 -12.83
C GLU A 141 -20.53 15.00 -12.80
N GLY A 142 -20.84 16.23 -12.34
CA GLY A 142 -22.19 16.82 -12.31
C GLY A 142 -22.42 17.85 -13.39
#